data_AF-A0A286SDA0-F1
#
_entry.id   AF-A0A286SDA0-F1
#
_cell.length_a   1.000
_cell.length_b   1.000
_cell.length_c   1.000
_cell.angle_alpha   90.00
_cell.angle_beta   90.00
_cell.angle_gamma   90.00
#
_symmetry.space_group_name_H-M   'P 1'
#
loop_
_entity.id
_entity.type
_entity.pdbx_description
1 polymer ?
#
loop_
_entity_poly.entity_id
_entity_poly.type
_entity_poly.pdbx_seq_one_letter_code
_entity_poly.pdbx_strand_id
1 'polypeptide(L)'
;IKRQWWRSMVTSRDDIVGLDSSVILPKEVWIASGHVGVFNDPLTECLSCHKRMRADHLQEMYANKHGVDDPDSVKLSEVNCPNCGTKGQWTEPRDFNMMLKTYLGPVQDEAGLHYLRPETAQGIFINFQNVVNSARKKPPFGIAQTGKSFRNEITPGNFIFRTREFEQMEMEFFVVPGTDEDWHEYWIGHRTDWYVDLGIDRANLRHFEHPKEKLSHYSKRTVDIEY
;
A
#
# COMPACT_ATOMS: atom_id res chain seq x y z
N ILE A 1 0.02 -0.10 20.82
CA ILE A 1 -0.12 -0.93 19.61
C ILE A 1 1.24 -1.32 19.03
N LYS A 2 2.06 -0.42 18.45
CA LYS A 2 3.39 -0.76 17.86
C LYS A 2 4.26 -1.69 18.72
N ARG A 3 4.46 -1.36 20.00
CA ARG A 3 5.22 -2.22 20.94
C ARG A 3 4.62 -3.62 21.11
N GLN A 4 3.29 -3.75 21.11
CA GLN A 4 2.62 -5.06 21.21
C GLN A 4 2.78 -5.87 19.92
N TRP A 5 2.66 -5.22 18.75
CA TRP A 5 2.90 -5.88 17.46
C TRP A 5 4.34 -6.37 17.34
N TRP A 6 5.30 -5.51 17.69
CA TRP A 6 6.71 -5.89 17.68
C TRP A 6 7.00 -7.04 18.66
N ARG A 7 6.36 -7.02 19.83
CA ARG A 7 6.46 -8.11 20.79
C ARG A 7 5.91 -9.41 20.22
N SER A 8 4.71 -9.41 19.62
CA SER A 8 4.07 -10.63 19.11
C SER A 8 4.74 -11.18 17.85
N MET A 9 5.19 -10.30 16.96
CA MET A 9 5.75 -10.70 15.67
C MET A 9 7.25 -10.96 15.76
N VAL A 10 7.99 -10.23 16.59
CA VAL A 10 9.46 -10.30 16.60
C VAL A 10 9.97 -10.91 17.90
N THR A 11 9.72 -10.30 19.06
CA THR A 11 10.44 -10.73 20.28
C THR A 11 9.90 -12.01 20.91
N SER A 12 8.67 -12.42 20.59
CA SER A 12 8.05 -13.65 21.12
C SER A 12 8.09 -14.81 20.13
N ARG A 13 8.84 -14.65 19.03
CA ARG A 13 8.94 -15.64 17.96
C ARG A 13 10.41 -15.86 17.60
N ASP A 14 10.75 -17.10 17.32
CA ASP A 14 12.11 -17.46 16.92
C ASP A 14 12.29 -17.47 15.40
N ASP A 15 11.21 -17.34 14.63
CA ASP A 15 11.21 -17.43 13.17
C ASP A 15 11.14 -16.07 12.47
N ILE A 16 11.14 -14.94 13.20
CA ILE A 16 11.09 -13.60 12.61
C ILE A 16 12.25 -12.73 13.11
N VAL A 17 12.92 -12.05 12.17
CA VAL A 17 14.01 -11.12 12.45
C VAL A 17 13.51 -9.68 12.29
N GLY A 18 13.84 -8.81 13.24
CA GLY A 18 13.53 -7.38 13.12
C GLY A 18 14.52 -6.64 12.21
N LEU A 19 14.02 -5.69 11.42
CA LEU A 19 14.81 -4.78 10.59
C LEU A 19 14.32 -3.34 10.76
N ASP A 20 15.23 -2.38 10.60
CA ASP A 20 14.90 -0.96 10.40
C ASP A 20 15.71 -0.42 9.22
N SER A 21 15.06 -0.29 8.07
CA SER A 21 15.66 0.21 6.83
C SER A 21 15.46 1.72 6.66
N SER A 22 16.28 2.33 5.81
CA SER A 22 16.14 3.74 5.42
C SER A 22 14.76 4.06 4.82
N VAL A 23 14.31 5.30 5.04
CA VAL A 23 13.11 5.88 4.43
C VAL A 23 13.36 6.34 2.99
N ILE A 24 14.55 6.91 2.74
CA ILE A 24 14.96 7.38 1.42
C ILE A 24 15.70 6.22 0.73
N LEU A 25 15.17 5.76 -0.39
CA LEU A 25 15.76 4.67 -1.18
C LEU A 25 16.03 5.14 -2.63
N PRO A 26 17.08 4.59 -3.27
CA PRO A 26 17.45 4.96 -4.63
C PRO A 26 16.40 4.54 -5.65
N LYS A 27 16.31 5.27 -6.76
CA LYS A 27 15.33 5.07 -7.84
C LYS A 27 15.30 3.62 -8.34
N GLU A 28 16.44 2.97 -8.41
CA GLU A 28 16.63 1.61 -8.95
C GLU A 28 15.82 0.57 -8.17
N VAL A 29 15.66 0.73 -6.85
CA VAL A 29 14.82 -0.15 -6.03
C VAL A 29 13.36 -0.09 -6.47
N TRP A 30 12.89 1.10 -6.82
CA TRP A 30 11.51 1.35 -7.26
C TRP A 30 11.27 1.01 -8.73
N ILE A 31 12.33 1.00 -9.55
CA ILE A 31 12.29 0.44 -10.90
C ILE A 31 12.18 -1.09 -10.81
N ALA A 32 13.05 -1.73 -10.03
CA ALA A 32 13.09 -3.18 -9.89
C ALA A 32 11.79 -3.77 -9.33
N SER A 33 11.14 -3.05 -8.41
CA SER A 33 9.83 -3.42 -7.85
C SER A 33 8.63 -3.00 -8.70
N GLY A 34 8.85 -2.31 -9.83
CA GLY A 34 7.79 -1.86 -10.73
C GLY A 34 7.06 -0.57 -10.32
N HIS A 35 7.25 -0.08 -9.09
CA HIS A 35 6.57 1.10 -8.55
C HIS A 35 6.68 2.35 -9.43
N VAL A 36 7.82 2.59 -10.08
CA VAL A 36 7.96 3.75 -10.99
C VAL A 36 6.99 3.68 -12.18
N GLY A 37 6.70 2.47 -12.68
CA GLY A 37 5.84 2.27 -13.85
C GLY A 37 4.35 2.14 -13.51
N VAL A 38 4.02 1.50 -12.39
CA VAL A 38 2.64 1.07 -12.10
C VAL A 38 1.98 1.75 -10.90
N PHE A 39 2.75 2.48 -10.08
CA PHE A 39 2.22 3.13 -8.87
C PHE A 39 1.65 4.52 -9.17
N ASN A 40 0.63 4.54 -10.02
CA ASN A 40 -0.02 5.76 -10.49
C ASN A 40 -1.52 5.73 -10.20
N ASP A 41 -2.08 6.89 -9.83
CA ASP A 41 -3.52 7.11 -9.75
C ASP A 41 -4.01 7.95 -10.93
N PRO A 42 -5.23 7.71 -11.45
CA PRO A 42 -5.78 8.50 -12.55
C PRO A 42 -6.21 9.88 -12.04
N LEU A 43 -5.42 10.90 -12.35
CA LEU A 43 -5.63 12.28 -11.92
C LEU A 43 -6.43 13.07 -12.96
N THR A 44 -7.53 13.67 -12.53
CA THR A 44 -8.30 14.65 -13.32
C THR A 44 -8.43 15.99 -12.59
N GLU A 45 -8.65 17.07 -13.34
CA GLU A 45 -8.86 18.41 -12.81
C GLU A 45 -10.20 18.98 -13.28
N CYS A 46 -10.97 19.58 -12.37
CA CYS A 46 -12.19 20.28 -12.74
C CYS A 46 -11.85 21.58 -13.49
N LEU A 47 -12.34 21.74 -14.72
CA LEU A 47 -12.08 22.93 -15.55
C LEU A 47 -12.71 24.22 -14.99
N SER A 48 -13.60 24.12 -14.00
CA SER A 48 -14.29 25.26 -13.41
C SER A 48 -13.65 25.74 -12.10
N CYS A 49 -13.25 24.84 -11.20
CA CYS A 49 -12.67 25.21 -9.91
C CYS A 49 -11.20 24.81 -9.74
N HIS A 50 -10.60 24.16 -10.75
CA HIS A 50 -9.20 23.70 -10.78
C HIS A 50 -8.81 22.74 -9.64
N LYS A 51 -9.79 22.21 -8.90
CA LYS A 51 -9.53 21.18 -7.90
C LYS A 51 -9.29 19.85 -8.60
N ARG A 52 -8.23 19.19 -8.13
CA ARG A 52 -7.76 17.90 -8.63
C ARG A 52 -8.37 16.77 -7.82
N MET A 53 -8.80 15.75 -8.53
CA MET A 53 -9.50 14.60 -7.96
C MET A 53 -9.01 13.34 -8.66
N ARG A 54 -9.18 12.22 -7.96
CA ARG A 54 -9.02 10.88 -8.52
C ARG A 54 -10.23 10.53 -9.37
N ALA A 55 -9.99 10.18 -10.63
CA ALA A 55 -11.05 9.91 -11.61
C ALA A 55 -11.89 8.68 -11.22
N ASP A 56 -11.23 7.62 -10.80
CA ASP A 56 -11.85 6.38 -10.30
C ASP A 56 -12.76 6.65 -9.09
N HIS A 57 -12.31 7.44 -8.11
CA HIS A 57 -13.17 7.82 -6.98
C HIS A 57 -14.41 8.61 -7.39
N LEU A 58 -14.29 9.50 -8.38
CA LEU A 58 -15.43 10.24 -8.89
C LEU A 58 -16.46 9.30 -9.53
N GLN A 59 -15.98 8.29 -10.26
CA GLN A 59 -16.80 7.26 -10.89
C GLN A 59 -17.45 6.34 -9.83
N GLU A 60 -16.70 5.87 -8.83
CA GLU A 60 -17.22 5.08 -7.70
C GLU A 60 -18.29 5.82 -6.91
N MET A 61 -18.07 7.09 -6.58
CA MET A 61 -19.05 7.90 -5.86
C MET A 61 -20.35 8.07 -6.65
N TYR A 62 -20.24 8.26 -7.96
CA TYR A 62 -21.40 8.34 -8.84
C TYR A 62 -22.11 6.98 -8.93
N ALA A 63 -21.37 5.90 -9.17
CA ALA A 63 -21.90 4.55 -9.28
C ALA A 63 -22.68 4.14 -8.03
N ASN A 64 -22.10 4.36 -6.84
CA ASN A 64 -22.74 4.09 -5.55
C ASN A 64 -24.03 4.91 -5.36
N LYS A 65 -24.04 6.17 -5.78
CA LYS A 65 -25.21 7.04 -5.66
C LYS A 65 -26.33 6.67 -6.63
N HIS A 66 -25.98 6.13 -7.79
CA HIS A 66 -26.89 5.85 -8.89
C HIS A 66 -27.21 4.35 -9.06
N GLY A 67 -26.65 3.49 -8.21
CA GLY A 67 -26.86 2.03 -8.26
C GLY A 67 -26.27 1.39 -9.52
N VAL A 68 -25.11 1.87 -9.98
CA VAL A 68 -24.36 1.28 -11.10
C VAL A 68 -23.39 0.25 -10.53
N ASP A 69 -23.45 -0.99 -11.04
CA ASP A 69 -22.64 -2.09 -10.52
C ASP A 69 -21.15 -1.97 -10.89
N ASP A 70 -20.85 -1.39 -12.07
CA ASP A 70 -19.50 -1.19 -12.57
C ASP A 70 -19.12 0.30 -12.58
N PRO A 71 -18.31 0.77 -11.61
CA PRO A 71 -17.81 2.13 -11.59
C PRO A 71 -17.06 2.56 -12.86
N ASP A 72 -16.29 1.66 -13.47
CA ASP A 72 -15.44 2.01 -14.62
C ASP A 72 -16.26 2.33 -15.87
N SER A 73 -17.51 1.88 -15.92
CA SER A 73 -18.47 2.22 -16.98
C SER A 73 -18.96 3.66 -16.93
N VAL A 74 -18.81 4.35 -15.79
CA VAL A 74 -19.29 5.72 -15.58
C VAL A 74 -18.41 6.70 -16.34
N LYS A 75 -18.99 7.49 -17.24
CA LYS A 75 -18.25 8.54 -17.96
C LYS A 75 -18.09 9.78 -17.07
N LEU A 76 -16.88 10.36 -17.00
CA LEU A 76 -16.62 11.60 -16.27
C LEU A 76 -17.51 12.77 -16.72
N SER A 77 -17.98 12.76 -17.97
CA SER A 77 -18.94 13.75 -18.49
C SER A 77 -20.29 13.76 -17.75
N GLU A 78 -20.66 12.66 -17.08
CA GLU A 78 -21.88 12.54 -16.29
C GLU A 78 -21.68 12.96 -14.83
N VAL A 79 -20.43 13.01 -14.37
CA VAL A 79 -20.10 13.24 -12.97
C VAL A 79 -20.06 14.73 -12.65
N ASN A 80 -20.77 15.13 -11.59
CA ASN A 80 -20.71 16.46 -11.02
C ASN A 80 -19.46 16.63 -10.15
N CYS A 81 -18.82 17.80 -10.26
CA CYS A 81 -17.74 18.15 -9.34
C CYS A 81 -18.28 18.24 -7.90
N PRO A 82 -17.72 17.49 -6.93
CA PRO A 82 -18.18 17.52 -5.54
C PRO A 82 -17.91 18.87 -4.84
N ASN A 83 -17.08 19.74 -5.44
CA ASN A 83 -16.70 21.01 -4.85
C ASN A 83 -17.53 22.20 -5.35
N CYS A 84 -17.84 22.26 -6.64
CA CYS A 84 -18.55 23.39 -7.25
C CYS A 84 -19.84 23.00 -7.99
N GLY A 85 -20.16 21.72 -8.09
CA GLY A 85 -21.37 21.22 -8.74
C GLY A 85 -21.31 21.16 -10.27
N THR A 86 -20.29 21.75 -10.92
CA THR A 86 -20.14 21.75 -12.38
C THR A 86 -20.11 20.32 -12.92
N LYS A 87 -20.98 20.02 -13.89
CA LYS A 87 -21.14 18.69 -14.48
C LYS A 87 -20.24 18.49 -15.69
N GLY A 88 -19.48 17.40 -15.71
CA GLY A 88 -18.79 16.92 -16.91
C GLY A 88 -17.65 17.78 -17.44
N GLN A 89 -17.22 18.80 -16.70
CA GLN A 89 -16.14 19.71 -17.08
C GLN A 89 -14.84 19.29 -16.39
N TRP A 90 -14.23 18.24 -16.92
CA TRP A 90 -13.02 17.61 -16.40
C TRP A 90 -11.93 17.57 -17.48
N THR A 91 -10.66 17.65 -17.08
CA THR A 91 -9.54 17.32 -17.98
C THR A 91 -9.51 15.81 -18.23
N GLU A 92 -8.91 15.41 -19.35
CA GLU A 92 -8.57 14.00 -19.57
C GLU A 92 -7.74 13.45 -18.40
N PRO A 93 -8.08 12.27 -17.85
CA PRO A 93 -7.29 11.63 -16.82
C PRO A 93 -5.87 11.38 -17.27
N ARG A 94 -4.91 11.61 -16.37
CA ARG A 94 -3.49 11.31 -16.58
C ARG A 94 -2.93 10.54 -15.40
N ASP A 95 -1.95 9.70 -15.67
CA ASP A 95 -1.25 8.96 -14.64
C ASP A 95 -0.46 9.91 -13.74
N PHE A 96 -0.75 9.86 -12.44
CA PHE A 96 -0.03 10.61 -11.42
C PHE A 96 0.72 9.65 -10.51
N ASN A 97 2.05 9.70 -10.56
CA ASN A 97 2.88 8.85 -9.72
C ASN A 97 2.72 9.24 -8.24
N MET A 98 2.36 8.24 -7.44
CA MET A 98 2.03 8.41 -6.03
C MET A 98 3.26 8.38 -5.11
N MET A 99 4.48 8.21 -5.64
CA MET A 99 5.70 8.30 -4.84
C MET A 99 6.19 9.74 -4.70
N LEU A 100 6.69 10.09 -3.51
CA LEU A 100 7.33 11.38 -3.27
C LEU A 100 8.80 11.32 -3.70
N LYS A 101 9.18 12.20 -4.63
CA LYS A 101 10.54 12.37 -5.12
C LYS A 101 11.33 13.30 -4.20
N THR A 102 12.61 12.99 -4.03
CA THR A 102 13.60 13.87 -3.40
C THR A 102 14.92 13.78 -4.17
N TYR A 103 15.82 14.72 -3.93
CA TYR A 103 17.16 14.73 -4.52
C TYR A 103 18.20 14.68 -3.41
N LEU A 104 19.04 13.64 -3.42
CA LEU A 104 20.19 13.54 -2.52
C LEU A 104 21.45 14.02 -3.23
N GLY A 105 22.11 15.01 -2.65
CA GLY A 105 23.33 15.61 -3.19
C GLY A 105 23.21 17.12 -3.35
N PRO A 106 24.32 17.79 -3.71
CA PRO A 106 24.37 19.25 -3.88
C PRO A 106 23.65 19.74 -5.14
N VAL A 107 23.39 18.85 -6.11
CA VAL A 107 22.74 19.16 -7.39
C VAL A 107 21.46 18.35 -7.51
N GLN A 108 20.39 18.99 -7.99
CA GLN A 108 19.11 18.34 -8.26
C GLN A 108 19.11 17.79 -9.70
N ASP A 109 19.76 16.66 -9.92
CA ASP A 109 19.80 15.96 -11.21
C ASP A 109 19.26 14.52 -11.11
N GLU A 110 19.19 13.82 -12.24
CA GLU A 110 18.71 12.44 -12.26
C GLU A 110 19.56 11.47 -11.45
N ALA A 111 20.86 11.73 -11.30
CA ALA A 111 21.75 10.90 -10.49
C ALA A 111 21.44 11.04 -8.99
N GLY A 112 21.00 12.22 -8.56
CA GLY A 112 20.52 12.47 -7.21
C GLY A 112 19.08 12.03 -6.95
N LEU A 113 18.31 11.56 -7.95
CA LEU A 113 16.89 11.27 -7.79
C LEU A 113 16.63 10.04 -6.90
N HIS A 114 15.98 10.27 -5.77
CA HIS A 114 15.57 9.26 -4.81
C HIS A 114 14.08 9.41 -4.48
N TYR A 115 13.54 8.44 -3.76
CA TYR A 115 12.15 8.47 -3.33
C TYR A 115 12.03 8.23 -1.83
N LEU A 116 11.06 8.90 -1.20
CA LEU A 116 10.54 8.47 0.08
C LEU A 116 9.71 7.21 -0.15
N ARG A 117 10.00 6.15 0.60
CA ARG A 117 9.37 4.85 0.41
C ARG A 117 7.82 4.90 0.56
N PRO A 118 7.04 4.36 -0.40
CA PRO A 118 5.59 4.21 -0.26
C PRO A 118 5.15 3.01 0.58
N GLU A 119 6.08 2.12 0.91
CA GLU A 119 5.92 0.92 1.72
C GLU A 119 7.24 0.56 2.43
N THR A 120 7.20 -0.33 3.43
CA THR A 120 8.39 -0.78 4.16
C THR A 120 9.01 -2.08 3.58
N ALA A 121 8.23 -2.87 2.83
CA ALA A 121 8.61 -4.15 2.24
C ALA A 121 9.90 -4.11 1.41
N GLN A 122 10.10 -3.11 0.54
CA GLN A 122 11.31 -3.03 -0.29
C GLN A 122 12.61 -2.96 0.54
N GLY A 123 12.55 -2.32 1.70
CA GLY A 123 13.68 -2.28 2.64
C GLY A 123 14.07 -3.66 3.16
N ILE A 124 13.08 -4.55 3.32
CA ILE A 124 13.26 -5.94 3.71
C ILE A 124 13.89 -6.74 2.56
N PHE A 125 13.34 -6.62 1.35
CA PHE A 125 13.82 -7.37 0.19
C PHE A 125 15.28 -7.08 -0.15
N ILE A 126 15.68 -5.80 -0.18
CA ILE A 126 17.09 -5.43 -0.49
C ILE A 126 18.07 -5.90 0.59
N ASN A 127 17.60 -6.14 1.81
CA ASN A 127 18.42 -6.61 2.94
C ASN A 127 18.29 -8.13 3.19
N PHE A 128 17.53 -8.86 2.38
CA PHE A 128 17.28 -10.29 2.59
C PHE A 128 18.58 -11.08 2.80
N GLN A 129 19.56 -10.92 1.91
CA GLN A 129 20.84 -11.64 2.01
C GLN A 129 21.64 -11.25 3.26
N ASN A 130 21.63 -9.97 3.63
CA ASN A 130 22.30 -9.49 4.84
C ASN A 130 21.69 -10.11 6.10
N VAL A 131 20.36 -10.23 6.14
CA VAL A 131 19.64 -10.85 7.26
C VAL A 131 19.88 -12.36 7.30
N VAL A 132 19.80 -13.06 6.16
CA VAL A 132 20.11 -14.50 6.09
C VAL A 132 21.52 -14.79 6.61
N ASN A 133 22.50 -13.99 6.22
CA ASN A 133 23.91 -14.18 6.62
C ASN A 133 24.13 -13.91 8.11
N SER A 134 23.55 -12.82 8.64
CA SER A 134 23.77 -12.40 10.03
C SER A 134 22.95 -13.21 11.03
N ALA A 135 21.68 -13.47 10.74
CA ALA A 135 20.77 -14.21 11.62
C ALA A 135 20.79 -15.73 11.39
N ARG A 136 21.50 -16.20 10.36
CA ARG A 136 21.64 -17.62 9.99
C ARG A 136 20.30 -18.35 9.83
N LYS A 137 19.30 -17.65 9.29
CA LYS A 137 17.96 -18.20 9.06
C LYS A 137 17.90 -18.94 7.72
N LYS A 138 16.96 -19.88 7.63
CA LYS A 138 16.55 -20.56 6.41
C LYS A 138 15.02 -20.56 6.36
N PRO A 139 14.40 -20.50 5.18
CA PRO A 139 12.95 -20.65 5.05
C PRO A 139 12.45 -21.93 5.76
N PRO A 140 11.31 -21.87 6.47
CA PRO A 140 10.45 -20.69 6.65
C PRO A 140 11.00 -19.72 7.71
N PHE A 141 11.08 -18.43 7.37
CA PHE A 141 11.38 -17.36 8.33
C PHE A 141 10.87 -16.02 7.81
N GLY A 142 10.62 -15.07 8.70
CA GLY A 142 10.19 -13.73 8.36
C GLY A 142 11.21 -12.65 8.68
N ILE A 143 11.03 -11.51 8.04
CA ILE A 143 11.67 -10.26 8.41
C ILE A 143 10.57 -9.22 8.60
N ALA A 144 10.56 -8.58 9.77
CA ALA A 144 9.53 -7.62 10.15
C ALA A 144 10.12 -6.22 10.30
N GLN A 145 9.36 -5.22 9.86
CA GLN A 145 9.73 -3.81 9.97
C GLN A 145 8.54 -2.98 10.45
N THR A 146 8.82 -1.98 11.27
CA THR A 146 7.85 -0.95 11.63
C THR A 146 8.44 0.40 11.31
N GLY A 147 7.75 1.24 10.55
CA GLY A 147 8.27 2.55 10.22
C GLY A 147 7.35 3.38 9.33
N LYS A 148 7.83 4.58 9.00
CA LYS A 148 7.08 5.53 8.17
C LYS A 148 7.08 5.13 6.70
N SER A 149 5.98 5.43 6.02
CA SER A 149 5.79 5.32 4.59
C SER A 149 5.03 6.54 4.07
N PHE A 150 5.21 6.83 2.78
CA PHE A 150 4.77 8.08 2.18
C PHE A 150 4.06 7.84 0.86
N ARG A 151 2.81 8.32 0.75
CA ARG A 151 2.03 8.27 -0.49
C ARG A 151 1.58 9.67 -0.84
N ASN A 152 1.82 10.10 -2.07
CA ASN A 152 1.51 11.45 -2.53
C ASN A 152 0.02 11.62 -2.84
N GLU A 153 -0.83 11.32 -1.85
CA GLU A 153 -2.28 11.26 -1.97
C GLU A 153 -2.85 12.54 -2.61
N ILE A 154 -3.61 12.36 -3.70
CA ILE A 154 -4.20 13.45 -4.48
C ILE A 154 -5.24 14.20 -3.64
N THR A 155 -6.11 13.45 -2.94
CA THR A 155 -7.18 13.99 -2.12
C THR A 155 -7.13 13.38 -0.72
N PRO A 156 -6.29 13.92 0.19
CA PRO A 156 -6.30 13.51 1.58
C PRO A 156 -7.70 13.70 2.18
N GLY A 157 -8.14 12.78 3.03
CA GLY A 157 -9.51 12.76 3.52
C GLY A 157 -9.75 11.70 4.57
N ASN A 158 -10.95 11.68 5.15
CA ASN A 158 -11.37 10.69 6.14
C ASN A 158 -10.37 10.54 7.30
N PHE A 159 -9.89 11.66 7.84
CA PHE A 159 -9.00 11.70 9.01
C PHE A 159 -7.74 10.82 8.87
N ILE A 160 -7.67 9.69 9.58
CA ILE A 160 -6.52 8.78 9.55
C ILE A 160 -6.50 7.83 8.34
N PHE A 161 -7.59 7.72 7.59
CA PHE A 161 -7.70 6.74 6.50
C PHE A 161 -6.91 7.12 5.25
N ARG A 162 -6.72 8.42 4.98
CA ARG A 162 -5.96 8.90 3.81
C ARG A 162 -5.06 10.07 4.17
N THR A 163 -3.83 9.73 4.55
CA THR A 163 -2.75 10.68 4.84
C THR A 163 -1.57 10.46 3.89
N ARG A 164 -0.70 11.48 3.76
CA ARG A 164 0.51 11.37 2.94
C ARG A 164 1.70 10.74 3.65
N GLU A 165 1.64 10.72 4.97
CA GLU A 165 2.62 10.11 5.85
C GLU A 165 1.86 9.28 6.88
N PHE A 166 2.27 8.03 7.03
CA PHE A 166 1.70 7.09 8.00
C PHE A 166 2.77 6.08 8.40
N GLU A 167 2.48 5.30 9.44
CA GLU A 167 3.35 4.21 9.88
C GLU A 167 2.73 2.87 9.51
N GLN A 168 3.55 1.96 9.01
CA GLN A 168 3.17 0.58 8.71
C GLN A 168 3.93 -0.38 9.60
N MET A 169 3.35 -1.56 9.78
CA MET A 169 3.94 -2.72 10.44
C MET A 169 3.83 -3.88 9.45
N GLU A 170 4.90 -4.13 8.72
CA GLU A 170 4.93 -5.14 7.64
C GLU A 170 5.88 -6.28 8.00
N MET A 171 5.58 -7.45 7.49
CA MET A 171 6.36 -8.65 7.70
C MET A 171 6.36 -9.47 6.42
N GLU A 172 7.56 -9.72 5.89
CA GLU A 172 7.76 -10.58 4.73
C GLU A 172 8.15 -11.97 5.22
N PHE A 173 7.29 -12.97 5.02
CA PHE A 173 7.54 -14.35 5.42
C PHE A 173 8.03 -15.17 4.23
N PHE A 174 9.30 -15.54 4.23
CA PHE A 174 9.94 -16.30 3.17
C PHE A 174 9.73 -17.79 3.40
N VAL A 175 9.10 -18.47 2.44
CA VAL A 175 8.69 -19.87 2.55
C VAL A 175 9.29 -20.72 1.42
N VAL A 176 9.22 -22.04 1.55
CA VAL A 176 9.58 -22.96 0.49
C VAL A 176 8.46 -22.97 -0.57
N PRO A 177 8.76 -22.85 -1.88
CA PRO A 177 7.74 -22.92 -2.92
C PRO A 177 6.87 -24.18 -2.80
N GLY A 178 5.56 -24.03 -2.96
CA GLY A 178 4.60 -25.12 -2.78
C GLY A 178 4.07 -25.26 -1.34
N THR A 179 4.60 -24.48 -0.39
CA THR A 179 4.04 -24.35 0.98
C THR A 179 3.38 -22.99 1.21
N ASP A 180 3.33 -22.14 0.17
CA ASP A 180 2.85 -20.75 0.26
C ASP A 180 1.40 -20.63 0.68
N GLU A 181 0.51 -21.50 0.19
CA GLU A 181 -0.93 -21.44 0.53
C GLU A 181 -1.20 -21.78 2.00
N ASP A 182 -0.52 -22.79 2.54
CA ASP A 182 -0.65 -23.19 3.94
C ASP A 182 -0.16 -22.07 4.88
N TRP A 183 0.98 -21.46 4.54
CA TRP A 183 1.52 -20.33 5.31
C TRP A 183 0.66 -19.07 5.19
N HIS A 184 0.07 -18.82 4.02
CA HIS A 184 -0.84 -17.71 3.83
C HIS A 184 -2.08 -17.84 4.72
N GLU A 185 -2.70 -19.03 4.74
CA GLU A 185 -3.86 -19.31 5.60
C GLU A 185 -3.50 -19.21 7.09
N TYR A 186 -2.33 -19.74 7.49
CA TYR A 186 -1.81 -19.56 8.84
C TYR A 186 -1.70 -18.08 9.23
N TRP A 187 -1.16 -17.23 8.35
CA TRP A 187 -0.98 -15.81 8.66
C TRP A 187 -2.29 -15.03 8.71
N ILE A 188 -3.29 -15.36 7.87
CA ILE A 188 -4.63 -14.78 7.96
C ILE A 188 -5.24 -15.07 9.33
N GLY A 189 -5.24 -16.34 9.74
CA GLY A 189 -5.76 -16.76 11.04
C GLY A 189 -5.02 -16.09 12.20
N HIS A 190 -3.70 -16.22 12.21
CA HIS A 190 -2.84 -15.63 13.24
C HIS A 190 -3.00 -14.11 13.34
N ARG A 191 -3.21 -13.43 12.21
CA ARG A 191 -3.42 -11.98 12.23
C ARG A 191 -4.78 -11.58 12.76
N THR A 192 -5.81 -12.32 12.38
CA THR A 192 -7.18 -12.12 12.87
C THR A 192 -7.24 -12.33 14.38
N ASP A 193 -6.63 -13.41 14.88
CA ASP A 193 -6.65 -13.75 16.29
C ASP A 193 -5.98 -12.67 17.14
N TRP A 194 -4.86 -12.10 16.68
CA TRP A 194 -4.21 -11.00 17.41
C TRP A 194 -5.07 -9.73 17.50
N TYR A 195 -5.91 -9.42 16.51
CA TYR A 195 -6.86 -8.31 16.64
C TYR A 195 -7.92 -8.62 17.70
N VAL A 196 -8.42 -9.85 17.71
CA VAL A 196 -9.40 -10.32 18.69
C VAL A 196 -8.82 -10.34 20.12
N ASP A 197 -7.57 -10.80 20.27
CA ASP A 197 -6.84 -10.82 21.54
C ASP A 197 -6.59 -9.40 22.10
N LEU A 198 -6.56 -8.38 21.23
CA LEU A 198 -6.49 -6.98 21.63
C LEU A 198 -7.86 -6.38 22.02
N GLY A 199 -8.94 -7.15 21.88
CA GLY A 199 -10.30 -6.78 22.27
C GLY A 199 -11.21 -6.36 21.13
N ILE A 200 -10.83 -6.57 19.85
CA ILE A 200 -11.74 -6.34 18.73
C ILE A 200 -12.76 -7.49 18.67
N ASP A 201 -14.05 -7.16 18.61
CA ASP A 201 -15.08 -8.18 18.38
C ASP A 201 -14.90 -8.81 16.99
N ARG A 202 -14.78 -10.14 16.95
CA ARG A 202 -14.63 -10.91 15.72
C ARG A 202 -15.78 -10.66 14.74
N ALA A 203 -16.99 -10.35 15.22
CA ALA A 203 -18.13 -10.05 14.37
C ALA A 203 -17.95 -8.76 13.53
N ASN A 204 -17.06 -7.86 13.96
CA ASN A 204 -16.70 -6.65 13.21
C ASN A 204 -15.52 -6.87 12.25
N LEU A 205 -14.93 -8.06 12.19
CA LEU A 205 -13.83 -8.35 11.29
C LEU A 205 -14.32 -9.18 10.11
N ARG A 206 -13.96 -8.77 8.89
CA ARG A 206 -14.25 -9.50 7.67
C ARG A 206 -12.97 -9.83 6.91
N HIS A 207 -12.90 -11.02 6.35
CA HIS A 207 -11.89 -11.38 5.35
C HIS A 207 -12.44 -11.06 3.96
N PHE A 208 -11.84 -10.09 3.30
CA PHE A 208 -12.16 -9.74 1.93
C PHE A 208 -11.10 -10.32 0.98
N GLU A 209 -11.50 -11.34 0.24
CA GLU A 209 -10.67 -11.99 -0.77
C GLU A 209 -10.69 -11.16 -2.05
N HIS A 210 -9.51 -10.75 -2.52
CA HIS A 210 -9.42 -9.92 -3.73
C HIS A 210 -9.79 -10.74 -4.97
N PRO A 211 -10.70 -10.23 -5.84
CA PRO A 211 -10.92 -10.81 -7.17
C PRO A 211 -9.63 -10.83 -7.98
N LYS A 212 -9.49 -11.80 -8.89
CA LYS A 212 -8.26 -11.97 -9.69
C LYS A 212 -7.88 -10.72 -10.47
N GLU A 213 -8.88 -9.96 -10.92
CA GLU A 213 -8.76 -8.74 -11.71
C GLU A 213 -8.23 -7.56 -10.87
N LYS A 214 -8.39 -7.63 -9.54
CA LYS A 214 -7.96 -6.60 -8.59
C LYS A 214 -6.65 -6.94 -7.87
N LEU A 215 -6.07 -8.11 -8.14
CA LEU A 215 -4.78 -8.49 -7.56
C LEU A 215 -3.67 -7.55 -8.05
N SER A 216 -2.79 -7.18 -7.12
CA SER A 216 -1.55 -6.53 -7.50
C SER A 216 -0.73 -7.44 -8.42
N HIS A 217 0.02 -6.85 -9.35
CA HIS A 217 0.75 -7.57 -10.41
C HIS A 217 1.72 -8.66 -9.91
N TYR A 218 2.13 -8.62 -8.65
CA TYR A 218 3.01 -9.59 -8.00
C TYR A 218 2.29 -10.59 -7.08
N SER A 219 0.96 -10.51 -6.91
CA SER A 219 0.22 -11.31 -5.94
C SER A 219 -0.47 -12.53 -6.57
N LYS A 220 -0.26 -13.71 -5.97
CA LYS A 220 -0.99 -14.94 -6.29
C LYS A 220 -2.39 -14.95 -5.63
N ARG A 221 -2.50 -14.43 -4.41
CA ARG A 221 -3.70 -14.39 -3.56
C ARG A 221 -3.51 -13.25 -2.55
N THR A 222 -4.54 -12.45 -2.32
CA THR A 222 -4.55 -11.36 -1.33
C THR A 222 -5.85 -11.38 -0.55
N VAL A 223 -5.74 -11.29 0.78
CA VAL A 223 -6.88 -11.16 1.70
C VAL A 223 -6.69 -9.92 2.56
N ASP A 224 -7.65 -9.02 2.51
CA ASP A 224 -7.72 -7.90 3.44
C ASP A 224 -8.52 -8.27 4.68
N ILE A 225 -8.04 -7.85 5.84
CA ILE A 225 -8.81 -7.90 7.09
C ILE A 225 -9.46 -6.53 7.26
N GLU A 226 -10.75 -6.46 6.98
CA GLU A 226 -11.56 -5.24 7.07
C GLU A 226 -12.22 -5.12 8.45
N TYR A 227 -12.36 -3.89 8.95
CA TYR A 227 -13.11 -3.51 10.16
C TYR A 227 -14.21 -2.51 9.79
#